data_AF-A0A0T5NQW6-F1
#
_entry.id   AF-A0A0T5NQW6-F1
#
_cell.length_a   1.000
_cell.length_b   1.000
_cell.length_c   1.000
_cell.angle_alpha   90.00
_cell.angle_beta   90.00
_cell.angle_gamma   90.00
#
_symmetry.space_group_name_H-M   'P 1'
#
loop_
_entity.id
_entity.type
_entity.pdbx_description
1 polymer ?
#
loop_
_entity_poly.entity_id
_entity_poly.type
_entity_poly.pdbx_seq_one_letter_code
_entity_poly.pdbx_strand_id
1 'polypeptide(L)'
;MSLHILKSLGPAVARVSGIEAFRAGLGTLIGLGLTGLFVLSPTVDLELGLYLVAPFGATSVLLFAVPNSPLAQPWSAIVGNTIAALVGVAVCLWVDDPALRVGLAVGLAVTAT
;
A
#
# COMPACT_ATOMS: atom_id res chain seq x y z
N MET A 1 -0.51 17.47 32.89
CA MET A 1 0.18 17.47 31.58
C MET A 1 0.33 16.02 31.08
N SER A 2 -0.77 15.37 30.67
CA SER A 2 -0.73 13.98 30.16
C SER A 2 -1.95 13.63 29.28
N LEU A 3 -3.18 14.04 29.66
CA LEU A 3 -4.38 13.76 28.85
C LEU A 3 -4.46 14.50 27.50
N HIS A 4 -3.79 15.65 27.32
CA HIS A 4 -3.82 16.38 26.05
C HIS A 4 -2.95 15.72 24.97
N ILE A 5 -1.80 15.13 25.35
CA ILE A 5 -0.92 14.39 24.44
C ILE A 5 -1.60 13.09 24.01
N LEU A 6 -2.29 12.39 24.92
CA LEU A 6 -3.06 11.20 24.55
C LEU A 6 -4.24 11.53 23.63
N LYS A 7 -4.92 12.65 23.86
CA LYS A 7 -6.01 13.09 22.96
C LYS A 7 -5.50 13.55 21.60
N SER A 8 -4.26 14.05 21.48
CA SER A 8 -3.67 14.42 20.19
C SER A 8 -3.26 13.22 19.33
N LEU A 9 -3.16 12.03 19.91
CA LEU A 9 -3.00 10.77 19.15
C LEU A 9 -4.32 10.24 18.59
N GLY A 10 -5.45 10.87 18.95
CA GLY A 10 -6.76 10.54 18.44
C GLY A 10 -6.93 10.95 16.97
N PRO A 11 -7.85 10.31 16.22
CA PRO A 11 -8.07 10.63 14.82
C PRO A 11 -8.51 12.09 14.64
N ALA A 12 -7.82 12.83 13.79
CA ALA A 12 -8.18 14.21 13.44
C ALA A 12 -9.42 14.30 12.52
N VAL A 13 -9.88 13.15 11.99
CA VAL A 13 -10.98 13.06 11.03
C VAL A 13 -12.18 12.37 11.69
N ALA A 14 -13.39 12.82 11.32
CA ALA A 14 -14.65 12.26 11.79
C ALA A 14 -14.74 10.75 11.52
N ARG A 15 -15.50 10.03 12.36
CA ARG A 15 -15.72 8.58 12.20
C ARG A 15 -16.33 8.28 10.83
N VAL A 16 -15.70 7.35 10.11
CA VAL A 16 -16.25 6.74 8.89
C VAL A 16 -17.53 5.98 9.27
N SER A 17 -18.58 6.08 8.45
CA SER A 17 -19.81 5.33 8.70
C SER A 17 -19.58 3.83 8.53
N GLY A 18 -20.25 2.99 9.32
CA GLY A 18 -20.09 1.53 9.22
C GLY A 18 -20.41 0.96 7.83
N ILE A 19 -21.35 1.59 7.12
CA ILE A 19 -21.74 1.23 5.76
C ILE A 19 -20.61 1.54 4.77
N GLU A 20 -19.95 2.69 4.88
CA GLU A 20 -18.79 3.03 4.04
C GLU A 20 -17.62 2.09 4.30
N ALA A 21 -17.33 1.78 5.57
CA ALA A 21 -16.29 0.83 5.94
C ALA A 21 -16.57 -0.57 5.37
N PHE A 22 -17.82 -1.04 5.45
CA PHE A 22 -18.21 -2.33 4.89
C PHE A 22 -18.10 -2.35 3.36
N ARG A 23 -18.58 -1.31 2.66
CA ARG A 23 -18.45 -1.18 1.21
C ARG A 23 -16.99 -1.15 0.76
N ALA A 24 -16.13 -0.41 1.47
CA ALA A 24 -14.71 -0.34 1.20
C ALA A 24 -13.99 -1.68 1.42
N GLY A 25 -14.35 -2.39 2.51
CA GLY A 25 -13.85 -3.72 2.80
C GLY A 25 -14.25 -4.74 1.73
N LEU A 26 -15.52 -4.72 1.31
CA LEU A 26 -16.00 -5.61 0.26
C LEU A 26 -15.32 -5.31 -1.10
N GLY A 27 -15.19 -4.02 -1.46
CA GLY A 27 -14.46 -3.61 -2.65
C GLY A 27 -13.00 -4.06 -2.63
N THR A 28 -12.32 -3.90 -1.50
CA THR A 28 -10.93 -4.37 -1.30
C THR A 28 -10.82 -5.88 -1.44
N LEU A 29 -11.74 -6.63 -0.81
CA LEU A 29 -11.78 -8.09 -0.89
C LEU A 29 -11.95 -8.57 -2.33
N ILE A 30 -12.90 -7.98 -3.06
CA ILE A 30 -13.16 -8.36 -4.47
C ILE A 30 -11.98 -7.95 -5.35
N GLY A 31 -11.51 -6.70 -5.23
CA GLY A 31 -10.43 -6.16 -6.08
C GLY A 31 -9.11 -6.90 -5.90
N LEU A 32 -8.66 -7.09 -4.66
CA LEU A 32 -7.44 -7.85 -4.38
C LEU A 32 -7.63 -9.34 -4.63
N GLY A 33 -8.82 -9.90 -4.36
CA GLY A 33 -9.14 -11.29 -4.67
C GLY A 33 -9.03 -11.59 -6.17
N LEU A 34 -9.59 -10.73 -7.02
CA LEU A 34 -9.45 -10.82 -8.47
C LEU A 34 -7.99 -10.66 -8.91
N THR A 35 -7.28 -9.69 -8.35
CA THR A 35 -5.84 -9.49 -8.63
C THR A 35 -5.03 -10.74 -8.25
N GLY A 36 -5.33 -11.37 -7.11
CA GLY A 36 -4.73 -12.62 -6.67
C GLY A 36 -5.07 -13.82 -7.54
N LEU A 37 -6.24 -13.86 -8.19
CA LEU A 37 -6.56 -14.92 -9.16
C LEU A 37 -5.69 -14.83 -10.42
N PHE A 38 -5.36 -13.62 -10.89
CA PHE A 38 -4.42 -13.45 -12.02
C PHE A 38 -3.01 -13.94 -11.69
N VAL A 39 -2.61 -13.80 -10.43
CA VAL A 39 -1.34 -14.27 -9.90
C VAL A 39 -1.26 -15.80 -9.85
N LEU A 40 -2.38 -16.48 -9.65
CA LEU A 40 -2.47 -17.95 -9.70
C LEU A 40 -2.47 -18.51 -11.13
N SER A 41 -2.29 -17.66 -12.15
CA SER A 41 -2.13 -18.09 -13.53
C SER A 41 -0.88 -18.98 -13.67
N PRO A 42 -0.94 -20.09 -14.44
CA PRO A 42 0.20 -21.00 -14.62
C PRO A 42 1.41 -20.38 -15.32
N THR A 43 1.29 -19.13 -15.77
CA THR A 43 2.39 -18.34 -16.36
C THR A 43 3.21 -17.56 -15.33
N VAL A 44 2.80 -17.59 -14.06
CA VAL A 44 3.32 -16.76 -12.98
C VAL A 44 4.07 -17.65 -11.98
N ASP A 45 5.37 -17.40 -11.80
CA ASP A 45 6.31 -18.26 -11.05
C ASP A 45 6.16 -18.20 -9.52
N LEU A 46 5.23 -19.00 -8.99
CA LEU A 46 4.83 -19.00 -7.59
C LEU A 46 5.99 -19.21 -6.58
N GLU A 47 7.19 -19.64 -6.99
CA GLU A 47 8.34 -19.83 -6.10
C GLU A 47 8.83 -18.52 -5.47
N LEU A 48 8.73 -17.39 -6.17
CA LEU A 48 9.16 -16.07 -5.66
C LEU A 48 8.12 -15.42 -4.74
N GLY A 49 6.83 -15.76 -4.89
CA GLY A 49 5.74 -15.22 -4.04
C GLY A 49 5.50 -13.70 -4.13
N LEU A 50 6.14 -13.00 -5.06
CA LEU A 50 6.14 -11.52 -5.16
C LEU A 50 4.95 -10.98 -5.97
N TYR A 51 3.75 -11.04 -5.40
CA TYR A 51 2.54 -10.74 -6.19
C TYR A 51 1.57 -9.75 -5.57
N LEU A 52 1.43 -9.82 -4.26
CA LEU A 52 0.64 -8.89 -3.48
C LEU A 52 1.53 -8.35 -2.37
N VAL A 53 2.02 -7.14 -2.59
CA VAL A 53 2.82 -6.41 -1.60
C VAL A 53 1.88 -5.58 -0.74
N ALA A 54 2.24 -5.39 0.53
CA ALA A 54 1.51 -4.58 1.50
C ALA A 54 0.90 -3.24 0.98
N PRO A 55 1.58 -2.43 0.14
CA PRO A 55 1.01 -1.17 -0.38
C PRO A 55 -0.25 -1.34 -1.24
N PHE A 56 -0.50 -2.51 -1.84
CA PHE A 56 -1.75 -2.74 -2.60
C PHE A 56 -2.98 -2.73 -1.69
N GLY A 57 -2.86 -3.20 -0.45
CA GLY A 57 -3.95 -3.14 0.53
C GLY A 57 -4.31 -1.70 0.92
N ALA A 58 -3.31 -0.86 1.17
CA ALA A 58 -3.55 0.55 1.45
C ALA A 58 -4.17 1.28 0.23
N THR A 59 -3.64 0.99 -0.97
CA THR A 59 -4.15 1.57 -2.23
C THR A 59 -5.60 1.17 -2.49
N SER A 60 -5.97 -0.11 -2.31
CA SER A 60 -7.34 -0.57 -2.52
C SER A 60 -8.30 0.07 -1.52
N VAL A 61 -7.90 0.21 -0.25
CA VAL A 61 -8.72 0.90 0.75
C VAL A 61 -8.97 2.36 0.33
N LEU A 62 -7.95 3.08 -0.15
CA LEU A 62 -8.13 4.45 -0.63
C LEU A 62 -9.08 4.52 -1.83
N LEU A 63 -8.93 3.62 -2.79
CA LEU A 63 -9.77 3.55 -3.99
C LEU A 63 -11.25 3.30 -3.65
N PHE A 64 -11.54 2.46 -2.65
CA PHE A 64 -12.93 2.08 -2.34
C PHE A 64 -13.55 2.85 -1.18
N ALA A 65 -12.76 3.35 -0.23
CA ALA A 65 -13.26 4.14 0.90
C ALA A 65 -13.40 5.62 0.57
N VAL A 66 -12.44 6.19 -0.19
CA VAL A 66 -12.34 7.63 -0.45
C VAL A 66 -11.91 7.91 -1.91
N PRO A 67 -12.71 7.51 -2.92
CA PRO A 67 -12.32 7.57 -4.33
C PRO A 67 -12.00 8.98 -4.84
N ASN A 68 -12.57 10.01 -4.22
CA ASN A 68 -12.31 11.41 -4.57
C ASN A 68 -11.01 11.97 -3.96
N SER A 69 -10.28 11.16 -3.19
CA SER A 69 -9.01 11.57 -2.61
C SER A 69 -7.95 11.75 -3.71
N PRO A 70 -7.11 12.80 -3.66
CA PRO A 70 -5.94 12.92 -4.52
C PRO A 70 -5.02 11.69 -4.47
N LEU A 71 -4.96 11.01 -3.31
CA LEU A 71 -4.18 9.79 -3.11
C LEU A 71 -4.82 8.55 -3.74
N ALA A 72 -6.13 8.57 -3.99
CA ALA A 72 -6.86 7.50 -4.66
C ALA A 72 -6.87 7.65 -6.19
N GLN A 73 -6.22 8.68 -6.74
CA GLN A 73 -6.11 8.82 -8.19
C GLN A 73 -5.30 7.67 -8.79
N PRO A 74 -5.64 7.20 -10.01
CA PRO A 74 -4.98 6.05 -10.63
C PRO A 74 -3.47 6.25 -10.80
N TRP A 75 -3.03 7.51 -10.94
CA TRP A 75 -1.62 7.86 -11.03
C TRP A 75 -0.84 7.48 -9.76
N SER A 76 -1.37 7.76 -8.57
CA SER A 76 -0.72 7.40 -7.30
C SER A 76 -0.59 5.88 -7.14
N ALA A 77 -1.61 5.13 -7.57
CA ALA A 77 -1.59 3.67 -7.53
C ALA A 77 -0.58 3.06 -8.50
N ILE A 78 -0.54 3.54 -9.74
CA ILE A 78 0.32 2.96 -10.79
C ILE A 78 1.74 3.50 -10.66
N VAL A 79 1.92 4.82 -10.79
CA VAL A 79 3.23 5.48 -10.82
C VAL A 79 3.94 5.33 -9.47
N GLY A 80 3.21 5.54 -8.36
CA GLY A 80 3.78 5.42 -7.03
C GLY A 80 4.32 4.01 -6.73
N ASN A 81 3.52 2.96 -6.98
CA ASN A 81 3.98 1.59 -6.77
C ASN A 81 5.08 1.18 -7.76
N THR A 82 5.04 1.64 -9.02
CA THR A 82 6.11 1.37 -9.99
C THR A 82 7.43 1.99 -9.56
N ILE A 83 7.44 3.28 -9.17
CA ILE A 83 8.66 3.95 -8.69
C ILE A 83 9.16 3.27 -7.42
N ALA A 84 8.28 2.98 -6.45
CA ALA A 84 8.67 2.30 -5.22
C ALA A 84 9.29 0.92 -5.50
N ALA A 85 8.74 0.16 -6.45
CA ALA A 85 9.31 -1.13 -6.85
C ALA A 85 10.69 -0.98 -7.50
N LEU A 86 10.86 0.00 -8.41
CA LEU A 86 12.16 0.28 -9.05
C LEU A 86 13.23 0.67 -8.01
N VAL A 87 12.87 1.56 -7.08
CA VAL A 87 13.77 1.97 -5.99
C VAL A 87 14.11 0.79 -5.08
N GLY A 88 13.12 -0.02 -4.70
CA GLY A 88 13.35 -1.22 -3.89
C GLY A 88 14.28 -2.23 -4.56
N VAL A 89 14.08 -2.50 -5.86
CA VAL A 89 14.95 -3.37 -6.65
C VAL A 89 16.36 -2.78 -6.74
N ALA A 90 16.49 -1.48 -7.02
CA ALA A 90 17.80 -0.82 -7.09
C ALA A 90 18.56 -0.93 -5.76
N VAL A 91 17.90 -0.70 -4.63
CA VAL A 91 18.52 -0.85 -3.31
C VAL A 91 18.90 -2.31 -3.02
N CYS A 92 18.03 -3.27 -3.36
CA CYS A 92 18.32 -4.70 -3.21
C CYS A 92 19.55 -5.17 -4.01
N LEU A 93 19.81 -4.55 -5.17
CA LEU A 93 20.94 -4.90 -6.03
C LEU A 93 22.28 -4.29 -5.56
N TRP A 94 22.25 -3.26 -4.72
CA TRP A 94 23.45 -2.47 -4.36
C TRP A 94 23.80 -2.50 -2.87
N VAL A 95 22.89 -2.98 -2.01
CA VAL A 95 23.09 -2.97 -0.56
C VAL A 95 23.05 -4.40 -0.02
N ASP A 96 24.21 -4.91 0.41
CA ASP A 96 24.34 -6.27 0.93
C ASP A 96 23.73 -6.46 2.31
N ASP A 97 23.86 -5.46 3.20
CA ASP A 97 23.33 -5.52 4.56
C ASP A 97 21.79 -5.52 4.57
N PRO A 98 21.14 -6.59 5.08
CA PRO A 98 19.68 -6.71 5.03
C PRO A 98 18.93 -5.65 5.82
N ALA A 99 19.48 -5.20 6.97
CA ALA A 99 18.81 -4.23 7.83
C ALA A 99 18.82 -2.84 7.20
N LEU A 100 19.97 -2.44 6.64
CA LEU A 100 20.14 -1.19 5.93
C LEU A 100 19.33 -1.15 4.63
N ARG A 101 19.26 -2.28 3.92
CA ARG A 101 18.49 -2.43 2.67
C ARG A 101 17.02 -2.07 2.86
N VAL A 102 16.38 -2.57 3.91
CA VAL A 102 14.96 -2.28 4.19
C VAL A 102 14.76 -0.78 4.46
N GLY A 103 15.59 -0.20 5.33
CA GLY A 103 15.47 1.22 5.68
C GLY A 103 15.69 2.14 4.47
N LEU A 104 16.73 1.89 3.68
CA LEU A 104 17.04 2.66 2.49
C LEU A 104 15.98 2.51 1.40
N ALA A 105 15.51 1.27 1.13
CA ALA A 105 14.49 1.02 0.12
C ALA A 105 13.21 1.81 0.41
N VAL A 106 12.73 1.76 1.67
CA VAL A 106 11.51 2.48 2.07
C VAL A 106 11.73 3.99 2.06
N GLY A 107 12.81 4.49 2.65
CA GLY A 107 13.08 5.93 2.75
C GLY A 107 13.29 6.59 1.38
N LEU A 108 14.03 5.94 0.48
CA LEU A 108 14.23 6.43 -0.88
C LEU A 108 12.96 6.34 -1.72
N ALA A 109 12.16 5.27 -1.57
CA ALA A 109 10.89 5.15 -2.28
C ALA A 109 9.94 6.28 -1.93
N VAL A 110 9.77 6.59 -0.64
CA VAL A 110 8.92 7.71 -0.17
C VAL A 110 9.42 9.06 -0.68
N THR A 111 10.74 9.24 -0.81
CA THR A 111 11.31 10.48 -1.34
C THR A 111 11.08 10.63 -2.86
N ALA A 112 10.91 9.51 -3.56
CA ALA A 112 10.79 9.46 -5.01
C ALA A 112 9.34 9.46 -5.53
N THR A 113 8.35 9.20 -4.66
CA THR A 113 6.91 9.12 -4.99
C THR A 113 6.13 10.30 -4.43
#